data_AF-A0A507B5E1-F1
#
_entry.id   AF-A0A507B5E1-F1
#
_cell.length_a   1.000
_cell.length_b   1.000
_cell.length_c   1.000
_cell.angle_alpha   90.00
_cell.angle_beta   90.00
_cell.angle_gamma   90.00
#
_symmetry.space_group_name_H-M   'P 1'
#
loop_
_entity.id
_entity.type
_entity.pdbx_description
1 polymer ?
#
loop_
_entity_poly.entity_id
_entity_poly.type
_entity_poly.pdbx_seq_one_letter_code
_entity_poly.pdbx_strand_id
1 'polypeptide(L)'
;MSRIVGYPPADYVTPPFPALYWPPQTQQLDGSLYYLSDIWRFTLLWTITIFAIVHLICASVALAMQIGNKQTNWLYMGSVPIIYCIVAGVEALFAGSIVGLV
;
A
#
# COMPACT_ATOMS: atom_id res chain seq x y z
N MET A 1 -21.42 -29.23 -11.06
CA MET A 1 -20.56 -28.03 -11.02
C MET A 1 -21.07 -27.07 -12.09
N SER A 2 -22.06 -26.24 -11.75
CA SER A 2 -22.67 -25.29 -12.67
C SER A 2 -21.74 -24.09 -12.84
N ARG A 3 -21.25 -23.89 -14.06
CA ARG A 3 -20.48 -22.70 -14.41
C ARG A 3 -21.45 -21.51 -14.31
N ILE A 4 -21.21 -20.59 -13.39
CA ILE A 4 -22.04 -19.40 -13.19
C ILE A 4 -21.92 -18.57 -14.48
N VAL A 5 -22.95 -18.59 -15.31
CA VAL A 5 -23.04 -17.77 -16.52
C VAL A 5 -23.31 -16.34 -16.03
N GLY A 6 -22.29 -15.47 -16.07
CA GLY A 6 -22.41 -14.07 -15.63
C GLY A 6 -21.37 -13.58 -14.61
N TYR A 7 -20.19 -14.21 -14.54
CA TYR A 7 -19.07 -13.76 -13.71
C TYR A 7 -17.88 -13.33 -14.60
N PRO A 8 -17.39 -12.08 -14.54
CA PRO A 8 -17.94 -10.92 -13.81
C PRO A 8 -19.31 -10.43 -14.36
N PRO A 9 -20.08 -9.69 -13.55
CA PRO A 9 -21.29 -9.01 -14.02
C PRO A 9 -20.97 -8.07 -15.20
N ALA A 10 -21.90 -7.94 -16.16
CA ALA A 10 -21.66 -7.18 -17.40
C ALA A 10 -21.47 -5.68 -17.17
N ASP A 11 -21.93 -5.19 -16.03
CA ASP A 11 -21.86 -3.86 -15.47
C ASP A 11 -20.70 -3.69 -14.47
N TYR A 12 -19.77 -4.65 -14.42
CA TYR A 12 -18.58 -4.58 -13.57
C TYR A 12 -17.70 -3.37 -13.90
N VAL A 13 -17.44 -2.56 -12.88
CA VAL A 13 -16.45 -1.49 -12.90
C VAL A 13 -15.45 -1.70 -11.77
N THR A 14 -14.16 -1.60 -12.08
CA THR A 14 -13.10 -1.74 -11.07
C THR A 14 -13.22 -0.59 -10.06
N PRO A 15 -13.29 -0.87 -8.75
CA PRO A 15 -13.44 0.17 -7.73
C PRO A 15 -12.18 1.06 -7.65
N PRO A 16 -12.34 2.37 -7.35
CA PRO A 16 -11.20 3.28 -7.20
C PRO A 16 -10.43 3.02 -5.89
N PHE A 17 -9.11 3.06 -5.95
CA PHE A 17 -8.23 3.09 -4.77
C PHE A 17 -8.53 4.35 -3.91
N PRO A 18 -8.55 4.29 -2.57
CA PRO A 18 -8.07 3.20 -1.69
C PRO A 18 -9.13 2.18 -1.24
N ALA A 19 -10.40 2.31 -1.61
CA ALA A 19 -11.45 1.50 -0.98
C ALA A 19 -11.41 0.02 -1.41
N LEU A 20 -11.43 -0.90 -0.43
CA LEU A 20 -11.80 -2.31 -0.68
C LEU A 20 -13.21 -2.64 -0.19
N TYR A 21 -13.69 -2.09 0.94
CA TYR A 21 -15.04 -1.54 1.19
C TYR A 21 -15.15 -0.95 2.61
N TRP A 22 -15.48 0.34 2.69
CA TRP A 22 -16.05 1.05 3.84
C TRP A 22 -16.73 2.32 3.28
N PRO A 23 -18.04 2.58 3.47
CA PRO A 23 -19.08 1.85 4.22
C PRO A 23 -19.60 0.59 3.49
N PRO A 24 -20.46 -0.26 4.12
CA PRO A 24 -21.00 -1.45 3.45
C PRO A 24 -21.90 -1.08 2.27
N GLN A 25 -21.44 -1.35 1.06
CA GLN A 25 -22.30 -1.38 -0.12
C GLN A 25 -23.38 -2.45 0.08
N THR A 26 -24.59 -2.11 -0.36
CA THR A 26 -25.77 -2.99 -0.48
C THR A 26 -25.39 -4.36 -1.08
N GLN A 27 -26.21 -5.39 -0.85
CA GLN A 27 -25.97 -6.84 -1.12
C GLN A 27 -25.42 -7.25 -2.50
N GLN A 28 -25.16 -6.31 -3.40
CA GLN A 28 -24.53 -6.51 -4.70
C GLN A 28 -23.00 -6.51 -4.58
N LEU A 29 -22.39 -7.49 -5.24
CA LEU A 29 -20.96 -7.78 -5.29
C LEU A 29 -20.17 -6.72 -6.10
N ASP A 30 -20.56 -5.45 -6.07
CA ASP A 30 -20.17 -4.35 -6.99
C ASP A 30 -18.73 -3.85 -6.79
N GLY A 31 -17.86 -4.76 -6.38
CA GLY A 31 -16.72 -4.38 -5.60
C GLY A 31 -15.70 -5.43 -5.25
N SER A 32 -16.04 -6.69 -5.54
CA SER A 32 -15.00 -7.69 -5.63
C SER A 32 -14.06 -7.32 -6.78
N LEU A 33 -12.76 -7.59 -6.65
CA LEU A 33 -11.83 -7.49 -7.77
C LEU A 33 -11.85 -8.82 -8.51
N TYR A 34 -12.26 -8.78 -9.77
CA TYR A 34 -12.44 -9.99 -10.59
C TYR A 34 -11.20 -10.28 -11.44
N TYR A 35 -10.46 -9.24 -11.82
CA TYR A 35 -9.25 -9.36 -12.62
C TYR A 35 -8.01 -9.42 -11.73
N LEU A 36 -7.17 -10.42 -11.99
CA LEU A 36 -5.90 -10.62 -11.28
C LEU A 36 -4.98 -9.38 -11.37
N SER A 37 -5.00 -8.68 -12.51
CA SER A 37 -4.25 -7.43 -12.68
C SER A 37 -4.68 -6.36 -11.69
N ASP A 38 -5.97 -6.27 -11.39
CA ASP A 38 -6.51 -5.26 -10.49
C ASP A 38 -6.24 -5.64 -9.03
N ILE A 39 -6.35 -6.93 -8.70
CA ILE A 39 -5.97 -7.49 -7.39
C ILE A 39 -4.49 -7.17 -7.11
N TRP A 40 -3.61 -7.49 -8.05
CA TRP A 40 -2.16 -7.28 -7.90
C TRP A 40 -1.79 -5.80 -7.73
N ARG A 41 -2.41 -4.90 -8.51
CA ARG A 41 -2.18 -3.44 -8.36
C ARG A 41 -2.69 -2.94 -7.02
N PHE A 42 -3.82 -3.45 -6.57
CA PHE A 42 -4.42 -3.06 -5.30
C PHE A 42 -3.56 -3.50 -4.12
N THR A 43 -3.11 -4.75 -4.09
CA THR A 43 -2.21 -5.26 -3.04
C THR A 43 -0.88 -4.49 -3.04
N LEU A 44 -0.29 -4.25 -4.21
CA LEU A 44 0.97 -3.52 -4.34
C LEU A 44 0.85 -2.07 -3.83
N LEU A 45 -0.20 -1.34 -4.20
CA LEU A 45 -0.40 0.04 -3.74
C LEU A 45 -0.65 0.13 -2.23
N TRP A 46 -1.37 -0.85 -1.66
CA TRP A 46 -1.57 -0.93 -0.21
C TRP A 46 -0.29 -1.26 0.54
N THR A 47 0.51 -2.20 0.06
CA THR A 47 1.79 -2.53 0.67
C THR A 47 2.71 -1.31 0.67
N ILE A 48 2.82 -0.58 -0.44
CA ILE A 48 3.61 0.66 -0.53
C ILE A 48 3.10 1.69 0.48
N THR A 49 1.78 1.88 0.57
CA THR A 49 1.19 2.87 1.48
C THR A 49 1.50 2.55 2.95
N ILE A 50 1.32 1.29 3.37
CA ILE A 50 1.58 0.87 4.76
C ILE A 50 3.07 1.00 5.09
N PHE A 51 3.95 0.53 4.19
CA PHE A 51 5.39 0.61 4.39
C PHE A 51 5.86 2.05 4.46
N ALA A 52 5.37 2.92 3.59
CA ALA A 52 5.66 4.35 3.63
C ALA A 52 5.23 4.98 4.96
N ILE A 53 4.03 4.70 5.46
CA ILE A 53 3.55 5.23 6.74
C ILE A 53 4.43 4.76 7.90
N VAL A 54 4.73 3.46 7.99
CA VAL A 54 5.56 2.90 9.07
C VAL A 54 6.96 3.51 9.06
N HIS A 55 7.58 3.62 7.88
CA HIS A 55 8.92 4.19 7.74
C HIS A 55 8.95 5.70 8.02
N LEU A 56 7.90 6.45 7.65
CA LEU A 56 7.76 7.86 8.03
C LEU A 56 7.62 8.03 9.55
N ILE A 57 6.89 7.13 10.22
CA ILE A 57 6.80 7.12 11.69
C ILE A 57 8.19 6.84 12.30
N CYS A 58 8.91 5.84 11.80
CA CYS A 58 10.26 5.55 12.31
C CYS A 58 11.24 6.73 12.07
N ALA A 59 11.22 7.31 10.87
CA ALA A 59 12.04 8.46 10.52
C ALA A 59 11.71 9.69 11.38
N SER A 60 10.43 9.95 11.66
CA SER A 60 10.03 11.05 12.55
C SER A 60 10.47 10.83 14.00
N VAL A 61 10.41 9.60 14.52
CA VAL A 61 10.97 9.25 15.83
C VAL A 61 12.49 9.43 15.86
N ALA A 62 13.20 8.98 14.83
CA ALA A 62 14.64 9.16 14.71
C ALA A 62 15.04 10.64 14.67
N LEU A 63 14.32 11.46 13.91
CA LEU A 63 14.52 12.92 13.87
C LEU A 63 14.21 13.58 15.22
N ALA A 64 13.14 13.16 15.90
CA ALA A 64 12.79 13.66 17.22
C ALA A 64 13.88 13.37 18.26
N MET A 65 14.53 12.20 18.18
CA MET A 65 15.69 11.86 19.03
C MET A 65 16.91 12.74 18.74
N GLN A 66 17.07 13.25 17.50
CA GLN A 66 18.20 14.08 17.12
C GLN A 66 18.01 15.58 17.40
N ILE A 67 16.77 16.06 17.52
CA ILE A 67 16.39 17.48 17.69
C ILE A 67 16.90 18.16 19.00
N GLY A 68 17.57 17.45 19.90
CA GLY A 68 18.17 18.01 21.12
C GLY A 68 19.70 18.00 21.18
N ASN A 69 20.39 17.42 20.20
CA ASN A 69 21.84 17.18 20.30
C ASN A 69 22.64 18.28 19.60
N LYS A 70 23.62 18.89 20.29
CA LYS A 70 24.45 20.01 19.79
C LYS A 70 25.35 19.66 18.60
N GLN A 71 25.54 18.38 18.28
CA GLN A 71 26.31 17.89 17.12
C GLN A 71 25.41 17.45 15.94
N THR A 72 24.19 17.99 15.83
CA THR A 72 23.31 17.66 14.70
C THR A 72 23.86 18.22 13.40
N ASN A 73 24.44 17.35 12.57
CA ASN A 73 24.76 17.68 11.20
C ASN A 73 23.47 17.65 10.38
N TRP A 74 23.05 18.82 9.89
CA TRP A 74 21.80 19.02 9.14
C TRP A 74 21.71 18.12 7.88
N LEU A 75 22.86 17.80 7.27
CA LEU A 75 22.94 16.85 6.14
C LEU A 75 22.58 15.42 6.55
N TYR A 76 22.91 15.03 7.78
CA TYR A 76 22.61 13.71 8.32
C TYR A 76 21.12 13.58 8.65
N MET A 77 20.51 14.64 9.20
CA MET A 77 19.05 14.70 9.43
C MET A 77 18.26 14.54 8.13
N GLY A 78 18.70 15.12 7.01
CA GLY A 78 18.05 14.95 5.72
C GLY A 78 18.22 13.55 5.11
N SER A 79 19.34 12.87 5.41
CA SER A 79 19.67 11.56 4.82
C SER A 79 18.86 10.41 5.42
N VAL A 80 18.55 10.46 6.72
CA VAL A 80 17.77 9.42 7.42
C VAL A 80 16.41 9.13 6.77
N PRO A 81 15.52 10.12 6.55
CA PRO A 81 14.23 9.86 5.91
C PRO A 81 14.37 9.37 4.47
N ILE A 82 15.37 9.83 3.72
CA ILE A 82 15.61 9.39 2.33
C ILE A 82 15.95 7.91 2.29
N ILE A 83 16.86 7.46 3.15
CA ILE A 83 17.26 6.04 3.22
C ILE A 83 16.07 5.17 3.63
N TYR A 84 15.30 5.61 4.64
CA TYR A 84 14.08 4.91 5.07
C TYR A 84 13.03 4.82 3.96
N CYS A 85 12.84 5.87 3.16
CA CYS A 85 11.94 5.81 1.99
C CYS A 85 12.40 4.83 0.91
N ILE A 86 13.71 4.76 0.65
CA ILE A 86 14.27 3.82 -0.35
C ILE A 86 14.06 2.37 0.12
N VAL A 87 14.40 2.07 1.38
CA VAL A 87 14.20 0.74 1.96
C VAL A 87 12.73 0.33 1.91
N ALA A 88 11.83 1.22 2.35
CA ALA A 88 10.39 0.99 2.30
C ALA A 88 9.89 0.68 0.88
N GLY A 89 10.35 1.43 -0.11
CA GLY A 89 9.97 1.24 -1.50
C GLY A 89 10.42 -0.13 -2.03
N VAL A 90 11.66 -0.52 -1.75
CA VAL A 90 12.19 -1.82 -2.17
C VAL A 90 11.41 -2.97 -1.51
N GLU A 91 11.24 -2.93 -0.19
CA GLU A 91 10.52 -3.98 0.53
C GLU A 91 9.05 -4.08 0.10
N ALA A 92 8.38 -2.95 -0.12
CA ALA A 92 7.00 -2.92 -0.55
C ALA A 92 6.80 -3.46 -1.97
N LEU A 93 7.75 -3.22 -2.87
CA LEU A 93 7.72 -3.79 -4.22
C LEU A 93 7.82 -5.33 -4.17
N PHE A 94 8.72 -5.88 -3.36
CA PHE A 94 8.87 -7.34 -3.24
C PHE A 94 7.67 -7.98 -2.53
N ALA A 95 7.27 -7.45 -1.38
CA ALA A 95 6.14 -7.98 -0.62
C ALA A 95 4.81 -7.87 -1.39
N GLY A 96 4.55 -6.70 -1.99
CA GLY A 96 3.33 -6.46 -2.76
C GLY A 96 3.24 -7.29 -4.04
N SER A 97 4.38 -7.51 -4.72
CA SER A 97 4.41 -8.31 -5.95
C SER A 97 4.21 -9.80 -5.69
N ILE A 98 4.80 -10.33 -4.61
CA ILE A 98 4.65 -11.76 -4.26
C ILE A 98 3.23 -12.04 -3.76
N VAL A 99 2.72 -11.22 -2.83
CA VAL A 99 1.36 -11.39 -2.26
C VAL A 99 0.27 -11.21 -3.31
N GLY A 100 0.47 -10.34 -4.31
CA GLY A 100 -0.51 -10.13 -5.38
C GLY A 100 -0.54 -11.23 -6.46
N LEU A 101 0.44 -12.14 -6.48
CA LEU A 101 0.55 -13.20 -7.48
C LEU A 101 0.13 -14.58 -6.96
N VAL A 102 0.18 -14.79 -5.63
CA VAL A 102 -0.18 -16.04 -4.94
C VAL A 102 -1.62 -16.05 -4.48
#